data_AF-A0A367EUG7-F1
#
_entry.id   AF-A0A367EUG7-F1
#
_cell.length_a   1.000
_cell.length_b   1.000
_cell.length_c   1.000
_cell.angle_alpha   90.00
_cell.angle_beta   90.00
_cell.angle_gamma   90.00
#
_symmetry.space_group_name_H-M   'P 1'
#
loop_
_entity.id
_entity.type
_entity.pdbx_description
1 polymer ?
#
loop_
_entity_poly.entity_id
_entity_poly.type
_entity_poly.pdbx_seq_one_letter_code
_entity_poly.pdbx_strand_id
1 'polypeptide(L)'
;MSSDAPSSETESYETLERPRAVRAAESGLAKLPLAGPLDRLGTLRALDTAVSPLQNAVQKLPLGGLRDVLHGRWLGHPLHPALVQLPIGAWMSAGVLDMLPGTRRASRVLIGTGILASIPAALSGSVDWAELHKPQLRTGLVHGAANTVALGLYAASLAARARGREYRGRVLGFAGLTVAGAGAMVGGHLAYRQAVGPNKAEPVQHLVGKGWHPVGKADSFPVGQASNATLGEVALLVYREPSGETRVLADRCSHQSGPLSQGTVADGCVTCPWHGSTFRLVDGWNVGGPATAPQPCFESRVREGFLEVRLPDAAPDED
;
A
#
# COMPACT_ATOMS: atom_id res chain seq x y z
N MET A 1 59.78 29.63 4.43
CA MET A 1 60.03 28.26 3.95
C MET A 1 59.02 27.39 4.68
N SER A 2 57.84 27.23 4.05
CA SER A 2 57.33 25.96 3.49
C SER A 2 56.60 25.16 4.57
N SER A 3 55.26 25.12 4.53
CA SER A 3 54.44 24.12 3.80
C SER A 3 54.39 22.82 4.63
N ASP A 4 53.28 22.13 4.88
CA ASP A 4 52.08 21.90 4.09
C ASP A 4 50.89 21.56 5.01
N ALA A 5 49.70 22.02 4.61
CA ALA A 5 48.45 21.45 5.08
C ALA A 5 48.22 20.10 4.36
N PRO A 6 47.65 19.07 5.01
CA PRO A 6 47.28 17.86 4.30
C PRO A 6 46.12 18.17 3.36
N SER A 7 46.38 17.94 2.08
CA SER A 7 45.51 18.11 0.93
C SER A 7 44.26 17.23 1.00
N SER A 8 43.18 17.79 0.49
CA SER A 8 41.91 17.16 0.15
C SER A 8 42.07 15.91 -0.72
N GLU A 9 41.78 14.73 -0.16
CA GLU A 9 41.39 13.56 -0.94
C GLU A 9 39.88 13.60 -1.18
N THR A 10 39.46 14.45 -2.12
CA THR A 10 38.21 14.23 -2.84
C THR A 10 38.46 13.10 -3.83
N GLU A 11 38.44 11.86 -3.35
CA GLU A 11 38.35 10.70 -4.22
C GLU A 11 36.98 10.69 -4.89
N SER A 12 37.04 10.72 -6.22
CA SER A 12 35.93 10.70 -7.15
C SER A 12 35.06 9.46 -7.00
N TYR A 13 33.85 9.62 -6.47
CA TYR A 13 32.77 8.61 -6.47
C TYR A 13 32.16 8.35 -7.86
N GLU A 14 32.78 8.82 -8.94
CA GLU A 14 32.13 8.94 -10.26
C GLU A 14 32.56 7.87 -11.29
N THR A 15 33.19 6.77 -10.86
CA THR A 15 33.55 5.70 -11.83
C THR A 15 33.58 4.29 -11.25
N LEU A 16 32.58 3.91 -10.45
CA LEU A 16 32.26 2.48 -10.27
C LEU A 16 31.37 2.03 -11.44
N GLU A 17 31.98 1.42 -12.46
CA GLU A 17 31.23 0.75 -13.53
C GLU A 17 30.19 -0.20 -12.91
N ARG A 18 28.91 0.08 -13.16
CA ARG A 18 27.81 -0.75 -12.64
C ARG A 18 28.02 -2.23 -13.01
N PRO A 19 27.96 -3.16 -12.04
CA PRO A 19 28.21 -4.58 -12.29
C PRO A 19 27.33 -5.14 -13.41
N ARG A 20 27.89 -5.97 -14.29
CA ARG A 20 27.19 -6.60 -15.44
C ARG A 20 25.85 -7.25 -15.07
N ALA A 21 25.74 -7.81 -13.86
CA ALA A 21 24.51 -8.43 -13.36
C ALA A 21 23.33 -7.44 -13.26
N VAL A 22 23.60 -6.19 -12.88
CA VAL A 22 22.59 -5.12 -12.80
C VAL A 22 22.11 -4.73 -14.19
N ARG A 23 23.02 -4.63 -15.17
CA ARG A 23 22.68 -4.37 -16.59
C ARG A 23 21.86 -5.52 -17.20
N ALA A 24 22.15 -6.76 -16.80
CA ALA A 24 21.39 -7.94 -17.26
C ALA A 24 19.96 -7.96 -16.68
N ALA A 25 19.76 -7.58 -15.42
CA ALA A 25 18.43 -7.42 -14.82
C ALA A 25 17.61 -6.30 -15.50
N GLU A 26 18.25 -5.17 -15.83
CA GLU A 26 17.63 -4.09 -16.63
C GLU A 26 17.23 -4.57 -18.03
N SER A 27 18.03 -5.45 -18.65
CA SER A 27 17.69 -6.09 -19.94
C SER A 27 16.51 -7.09 -19.84
N GLY A 28 16.26 -7.67 -18.67
CA GLY A 28 15.13 -8.57 -18.42
C GLY A 28 13.81 -7.83 -18.24
N LEU A 29 13.82 -6.67 -17.57
CA LEU A 29 12.67 -5.75 -17.48
C LEU A 29 12.21 -5.25 -18.85
N ALA A 30 13.15 -5.08 -19.79
CA ALA A 30 12.85 -4.74 -21.19
C ALA A 30 12.15 -5.87 -21.97
N LYS A 31 12.16 -7.12 -21.47
CA LYS A 31 11.50 -8.28 -22.12
C LYS A 31 10.02 -8.43 -21.76
N LEU A 32 9.50 -7.66 -20.81
CA LEU A 32 8.09 -7.62 -20.46
C LEU A 32 7.44 -6.39 -21.10
N PRO A 33 6.72 -6.52 -22.24
CA PRO A 33 6.34 -5.39 -23.10
C PRO A 33 5.43 -4.37 -22.40
N LEU A 34 4.66 -4.79 -21.38
CA LEU A 34 3.78 -3.91 -20.60
C LEU A 34 4.35 -3.54 -19.22
N ALA A 35 5.16 -4.39 -18.59
CA ALA A 35 5.64 -4.13 -17.23
C ALA A 35 6.73 -3.06 -17.20
N GLY A 36 7.68 -3.10 -18.15
CA GLY A 36 8.78 -2.13 -18.20
C GLY A 36 8.32 -0.66 -18.30
N PRO A 37 7.38 -0.30 -19.20
CA PRO A 37 6.82 1.04 -19.24
C PRO A 37 6.09 1.46 -17.96
N LEU A 38 5.39 0.53 -17.30
CA LEU A 38 4.68 0.80 -16.04
C LEU A 38 5.64 1.01 -14.86
N ASP A 39 6.71 0.21 -14.76
CA ASP A 39 7.76 0.39 -13.75
C ASP A 39 8.42 1.78 -13.88
N ARG A 40 8.61 2.28 -15.11
CA ARG A 40 9.19 3.60 -15.36
C ARG A 40 8.35 4.73 -14.74
N LEU A 41 7.03 4.59 -14.60
CA LEU A 41 6.18 5.62 -13.98
C LEU A 41 6.66 5.97 -12.56
N GLY A 42 7.07 4.97 -11.78
CA GLY A 42 7.58 5.15 -10.42
C GLY A 42 8.93 5.89 -10.36
N THR A 43 9.64 6.00 -11.49
CA THR A 43 10.94 6.68 -11.59
C THR A 43 10.84 8.13 -12.06
N LEU A 44 9.65 8.57 -12.51
CA LEU A 44 9.42 9.92 -13.06
C LEU A 44 9.42 10.99 -11.97
N ARG A 45 10.61 11.45 -11.58
CA ARG A 45 10.78 12.52 -10.56
C ARG A 45 10.09 13.83 -10.93
N ALA A 46 9.86 14.08 -12.22
CA ALA A 46 9.10 15.25 -12.70
C ALA A 46 7.65 15.29 -12.16
N LEU A 47 7.09 14.15 -11.72
CA LEU A 47 5.77 14.10 -11.10
C LEU A 47 5.78 14.59 -9.64
N ASP A 48 6.95 14.70 -8.99
CA ASP A 48 7.05 15.09 -7.57
C ASP A 48 6.51 16.51 -7.32
N THR A 49 6.60 17.41 -8.31
CA THR A 49 6.02 18.76 -8.25
C THR A 49 4.50 18.77 -8.09
N ALA A 50 3.81 17.73 -8.57
CA ALA A 50 2.37 17.55 -8.37
C ALA A 50 2.07 16.62 -7.19
N VAL A 51 2.82 15.52 -7.05
CA VAL A 51 2.60 14.51 -6.00
C VAL A 51 2.69 15.11 -4.60
N SER A 52 3.79 15.80 -4.27
CA SER A 52 4.03 16.27 -2.91
C SER A 52 2.97 17.27 -2.39
N PRO A 53 2.56 18.31 -3.14
CA PRO A 53 1.50 19.19 -2.67
C PRO A 53 0.15 18.48 -2.53
N LEU A 54 -0.20 17.59 -3.46
CA LEU A 54 -1.45 16.82 -3.39
C LEU A 54 -1.47 15.85 -2.21
N GLN A 55 -0.37 15.12 -1.98
CA GLN A 55 -0.22 14.21 -0.85
C GLN A 55 -0.41 14.97 0.47
N ASN A 56 0.32 16.07 0.64
CA ASN A 56 0.23 16.91 1.83
C ASN A 56 -1.19 17.47 2.04
N ALA A 57 -1.88 17.85 0.96
CA ALA A 57 -3.25 18.33 1.05
C ALA A 57 -4.20 17.23 1.58
N VAL A 58 -4.09 16.00 1.06
CA VAL A 58 -4.92 14.87 1.51
C VAL A 58 -4.60 14.45 2.94
N GLN A 59 -3.33 14.41 3.34
CA GLN A 59 -2.92 14.07 4.72
C GLN A 59 -3.45 15.09 5.73
N LYS A 60 -3.49 16.38 5.38
CA LYS A 60 -3.97 17.45 6.26
C LYS A 60 -5.50 17.52 6.41
N LEU A 61 -6.28 16.76 5.64
CA LEU A 61 -7.73 16.74 5.78
C LEU A 61 -8.13 16.20 7.17
N PRO A 62 -8.90 16.97 7.96
CA PRO A 62 -9.30 16.58 9.32
C PRO A 62 -10.48 15.59 9.26
N LEU A 63 -10.22 14.39 8.76
CA LEU A 63 -11.23 13.35 8.58
C LEU A 63 -11.51 12.58 9.89
N GLY A 64 -10.63 12.66 10.89
CA GLY A 64 -10.78 11.92 12.15
C GLY A 64 -11.03 10.44 11.90
N GLY A 65 -12.01 9.86 12.60
CA GLY A 65 -12.39 8.45 12.43
C GLY A 65 -12.90 8.07 11.03
N LEU A 66 -13.33 9.04 10.21
CA LEU A 66 -13.71 8.77 8.82
C LEU A 66 -12.50 8.27 7.99
N ARG A 67 -11.27 8.69 8.35
CA ARG A 67 -10.05 8.22 7.69
C ARG A 67 -9.91 6.69 7.80
N ASP A 68 -10.14 6.14 8.99
CA ASP A 68 -10.12 4.70 9.23
C ASP A 68 -11.21 3.95 8.46
N VAL A 69 -12.39 4.56 8.34
CA VAL A 69 -13.49 4.00 7.54
C VAL A 69 -13.11 3.94 6.07
N LEU A 70 -12.47 5.01 5.54
CA LEU A 70 -12.02 5.10 4.16
C LEU A 70 -10.87 4.14 3.85
N HIS A 71 -9.99 3.86 4.81
CA HIS A 71 -9.01 2.78 4.69
C HIS A 71 -9.65 1.38 4.70
N GLY A 72 -10.88 1.24 5.23
CA GLY A 72 -11.58 -0.05 5.30
C GLY A 72 -11.19 -0.90 6.52
N ARG A 73 -10.69 -0.28 7.60
CA ARG A 73 -10.31 -0.99 8.83
C ARG A 73 -11.45 -1.85 9.39
N TRP A 74 -12.68 -1.36 9.34
CA TRP A 74 -13.88 -2.07 9.79
C TRP A 74 -14.22 -3.31 8.94
N LEU A 75 -13.75 -3.34 7.70
CA LEU A 75 -13.94 -4.46 6.76
C LEU A 75 -12.82 -5.50 6.91
N GLY A 76 -11.67 -5.13 7.50
CA GLY A 76 -10.45 -5.92 7.48
C GLY A 76 -9.71 -5.90 6.12
N HIS A 77 -10.21 -5.11 5.16
CA HIS A 77 -9.69 -5.02 3.80
C HIS A 77 -9.72 -3.57 3.29
N PRO A 78 -8.81 -3.17 2.40
CA PRO A 78 -8.88 -1.87 1.74
C PRO A 78 -10.25 -1.62 1.10
N LEU A 79 -10.85 -0.46 1.39
CA LEU A 79 -12.20 -0.14 0.91
C LEU A 79 -12.23 0.19 -0.60
N HIS A 80 -11.17 0.79 -1.13
CA HIS A 80 -11.10 1.22 -2.53
C HIS A 80 -11.37 0.10 -3.55
N PRO A 81 -10.69 -1.08 -3.49
CA PRO A 81 -10.99 -2.20 -4.38
C PRO A 81 -12.44 -2.71 -4.31
N ALA A 82 -13.09 -2.63 -3.15
CA ALA A 82 -14.49 -3.01 -3.01
C ALA A 82 -15.42 -2.02 -3.73
N LEU A 83 -15.16 -0.71 -3.57
CA LEU A 83 -16.01 0.33 -4.14
C LEU A 83 -15.90 0.46 -5.65
N VAL A 84 -14.74 0.18 -6.25
CA VAL A 84 -14.55 0.30 -7.72
C VAL A 84 -15.33 -0.74 -8.53
N GLN A 85 -15.83 -1.81 -7.90
CA GLN A 85 -16.62 -2.83 -8.60
C GLN A 85 -17.89 -2.25 -9.24
N LEU A 86 -18.59 -1.35 -8.53
CA LEU A 86 -19.81 -0.73 -9.00
C LEU A 86 -19.62 0.18 -10.23
N PRO A 87 -18.71 1.17 -10.24
CA PRO A 87 -18.47 2.00 -11.42
C PRO A 87 -17.97 1.18 -12.61
N ILE A 88 -17.06 0.23 -12.40
CA ILE A 88 -16.55 -0.63 -13.49
C ILE A 88 -17.69 -1.46 -14.08
N GLY A 89 -18.46 -2.16 -13.24
CA GLY A 89 -19.57 -2.99 -13.70
C GLY A 89 -20.65 -2.20 -14.42
N ALA A 90 -20.98 -1.00 -13.92
CA ALA A 90 -21.97 -0.13 -14.54
C ALA A 90 -21.51 0.36 -15.92
N TRP A 91 -20.26 0.82 -16.04
CA TRP A 91 -19.71 1.33 -17.29
C TRP A 91 -19.48 0.25 -18.34
N MET A 92 -19.01 -0.94 -17.95
CA MET A 92 -18.91 -2.08 -18.86
C MET A 92 -20.30 -2.50 -19.36
N SER A 93 -21.29 -2.59 -18.46
CA SER A 93 -22.66 -2.93 -18.82
C SER A 93 -23.28 -1.89 -19.75
N ALA A 94 -23.04 -0.59 -19.52
CA ALA A 94 -23.49 0.47 -20.42
C ALA A 94 -22.90 0.33 -21.82
N GLY A 95 -21.61 -0.05 -21.92
CA GLY A 95 -20.94 -0.33 -23.20
C GLY A 95 -21.57 -1.48 -23.96
N VAL A 96 -21.89 -2.60 -23.29
CA VAL A 96 -22.61 -3.74 -23.90
C VAL A 96 -23.99 -3.30 -24.38
N LEU A 97 -24.74 -2.60 -23.52
CA LEU A 97 -26.08 -2.13 -23.88
C LEU A 97 -26.06 -1.13 -25.03
N ASP A 98 -25.01 -0.33 -25.20
CA ASP A 98 -24.89 0.58 -26.34
C ASP A 98 -24.79 -0.12 -27.70
N MET A 99 -24.39 -1.39 -27.72
CA MET A 99 -24.36 -2.24 -28.91
C MET A 99 -25.73 -2.83 -29.25
N LEU A 100 -26.69 -2.76 -28.31
CA LEU A 100 -28.02 -3.32 -28.47
C LEU A 100 -29.05 -2.22 -28.83
N PRO A 101 -30.05 -2.53 -29.66
CA PRO A 101 -31.16 -1.61 -29.93
C PRO A 101 -32.09 -1.50 -28.71
N GLY A 102 -32.74 -0.34 -28.53
CA GLY A 102 -33.80 -0.15 -27.52
C GLY A 102 -33.33 0.07 -26.06
N THR A 103 -32.03 0.00 -25.77
CA THR A 103 -31.47 0.02 -24.41
C THR A 103 -31.02 1.40 -23.90
N ARG A 104 -31.30 2.48 -24.65
CA ARG A 104 -30.74 3.83 -24.41
C ARG A 104 -30.95 4.34 -22.97
N ARG A 105 -32.12 4.10 -22.39
CA ARG A 105 -32.44 4.51 -21.01
C ARG A 105 -31.56 3.77 -20.00
N ALA A 106 -31.41 2.45 -20.17
CA ALA A 106 -30.60 1.62 -19.28
C ALA A 106 -29.13 2.02 -19.33
N SER A 107 -28.55 2.25 -20.53
CA SER A 107 -27.18 2.75 -20.65
C SER A 107 -26.96 4.08 -19.93
N ARG A 108 -27.92 5.03 -20.05
CA ARG A 108 -27.83 6.33 -19.36
C ARG A 108 -27.87 6.18 -17.84
N VAL A 109 -28.75 5.33 -17.32
CA VAL A 109 -28.84 5.04 -15.88
C VAL A 109 -27.51 4.49 -15.38
N LEU A 110 -26.96 3.48 -16.05
CA LEU A 110 -25.70 2.86 -15.64
C LEU A 110 -24.51 3.82 -15.73
N ILE A 111 -24.43 4.67 -16.76
CA ILE A 111 -23.40 5.72 -16.81
C ILE A 111 -23.51 6.65 -15.61
N GLY A 112 -24.73 7.12 -15.29
CA GLY A 112 -24.99 7.96 -14.13
C GLY A 112 -24.65 7.27 -12.81
N THR A 113 -25.05 6.00 -12.64
CA THR A 113 -24.71 5.18 -11.49
C THR A 113 -23.20 5.06 -11.32
N GLY A 114 -22.45 4.78 -12.41
CA GLY A 114 -20.99 4.68 -12.34
C GLY A 114 -20.32 6.00 -11.98
N ILE A 115 -20.81 7.13 -12.49
CA ILE A 115 -20.32 8.47 -12.10
C ILE A 115 -20.51 8.69 -10.59
N LEU A 116 -21.71 8.45 -10.07
CA LEU A 116 -22.01 8.63 -8.64
C LEU A 116 -21.20 7.67 -7.76
N ALA A 117 -21.12 6.40 -8.16
CA ALA A 117 -20.37 5.38 -7.43
C ALA A 117 -18.85 5.60 -7.43
N SER A 118 -18.32 6.35 -8.41
CA SER A 118 -16.89 6.68 -8.45
C SER A 118 -16.44 7.63 -7.35
N ILE A 119 -17.35 8.43 -6.77
CA ILE A 119 -17.04 9.43 -5.74
C ILE A 119 -16.46 8.77 -4.47
N PRO A 120 -17.18 7.85 -3.79
CA PRO A 120 -16.64 7.21 -2.59
C PRO A 120 -15.40 6.36 -2.91
N ALA A 121 -15.31 5.75 -4.10
CA ALA A 121 -14.13 5.02 -4.53
C ALA A 121 -12.90 5.94 -4.69
N ALA A 122 -13.07 7.14 -5.25
CA ALA A 122 -12.00 8.11 -5.39
C ALA A 122 -11.56 8.66 -4.02
N LEU A 123 -12.50 8.88 -3.10
CA LEU A 123 -12.18 9.32 -1.74
C LEU A 123 -11.35 8.27 -1.00
N SER A 124 -11.78 7.00 -0.95
CA SER A 124 -11.01 5.95 -0.29
C SER A 124 -9.63 5.77 -0.93
N GLY A 125 -9.57 5.71 -2.27
CA GLY A 125 -8.31 5.58 -3.00
C GLY A 125 -7.36 6.75 -2.77
N SER A 126 -7.87 7.98 -2.59
CA SER A 126 -7.02 9.15 -2.32
C SER A 126 -6.37 9.10 -0.94
N VAL A 127 -7.09 8.62 0.07
CA VAL A 127 -6.57 8.49 1.44
C VAL A 127 -5.51 7.39 1.48
N ASP A 128 -5.74 6.24 0.84
CA ASP A 128 -4.74 5.17 0.71
C ASP A 128 -3.51 5.64 -0.07
N TRP A 129 -3.72 6.36 -1.18
CA TRP A 129 -2.64 6.90 -2.00
C TRP A 129 -1.72 7.85 -1.22
N ALA A 130 -2.28 8.68 -0.34
CA ALA A 130 -1.52 9.68 0.39
C ALA A 130 -0.51 9.09 1.39
N GLU A 131 -0.65 7.82 1.77
CA GLU A 131 0.28 7.13 2.67
C GLU A 131 1.37 6.34 1.93
N LEU A 132 1.41 6.39 0.59
CA LEU A 132 2.36 5.58 -0.21
C LEU A 132 3.76 6.17 -0.26
N HIS A 133 4.74 5.33 -0.59
CA HIS A 133 6.11 5.75 -0.85
C HIS A 133 6.23 6.47 -2.21
N LYS A 134 7.26 7.30 -2.40
CA LYS A 134 7.43 8.13 -3.61
C LYS A 134 7.25 7.39 -4.96
N PRO A 135 7.84 6.20 -5.21
CA PRO A 135 7.62 5.50 -6.46
C PRO A 135 6.14 5.14 -6.68
N GLN A 136 5.48 4.66 -5.62
CA GLN A 136 4.06 4.30 -5.63
C GLN A 136 3.16 5.53 -5.80
N LEU A 137 3.49 6.65 -5.16
CA LEU A 137 2.76 7.91 -5.32
C LEU A 137 2.74 8.38 -6.78
N ARG A 138 3.88 8.31 -7.48
CA ARG A 138 4.00 8.72 -8.89
C ARG A 138 3.14 7.86 -9.80
N THR A 139 3.24 6.54 -9.67
CA THR A 139 2.39 5.60 -10.40
C THR A 139 0.91 5.81 -10.05
N GLY A 140 0.61 6.05 -8.77
CA GLY A 140 -0.73 6.37 -8.25
C GLY A 140 -1.32 7.64 -8.83
N LEU A 141 -0.51 8.68 -9.02
CA LEU A 141 -0.96 9.93 -9.66
C LEU A 141 -1.37 9.68 -11.12
N VAL A 142 -0.61 8.87 -11.87
CA VAL A 142 -0.94 8.51 -13.25
C VAL A 142 -2.24 7.68 -13.30
N HIS A 143 -2.40 6.72 -12.38
CA HIS A 143 -3.65 5.97 -12.22
C HIS A 143 -4.85 6.90 -11.93
N GLY A 144 -4.71 7.80 -10.95
CA GLY A 144 -5.75 8.76 -10.58
C GLY A 144 -6.10 9.74 -11.70
N ALA A 145 -5.09 10.22 -12.44
CA ALA A 145 -5.28 11.08 -13.60
C ALA A 145 -6.04 10.37 -14.72
N ALA A 146 -5.66 9.14 -15.07
CA ALA A 146 -6.37 8.35 -16.06
C ALA A 146 -7.86 8.17 -15.69
N ASN A 147 -8.15 7.81 -14.44
CA ASN A 147 -9.53 7.65 -13.98
C ASN A 147 -10.31 8.96 -13.92
N THR A 148 -9.64 10.08 -13.61
CA THR A 148 -10.25 11.42 -13.71
C THR A 148 -10.64 11.75 -15.15
N VAL A 149 -9.78 11.46 -16.13
CA VAL A 149 -10.09 11.65 -17.55
C VAL A 149 -11.25 10.74 -17.98
N ALA A 150 -11.24 9.47 -17.57
CA ALA A 150 -12.33 8.53 -17.86
C ALA A 150 -13.68 9.02 -17.29
N LEU A 151 -13.69 9.49 -16.04
CA LEU A 151 -14.87 10.07 -15.40
C LEU A 151 -15.38 11.30 -16.18
N GLY A 152 -14.48 12.19 -16.61
CA GLY A 152 -14.82 13.34 -17.45
C GLY A 152 -15.44 12.93 -18.80
N LEU A 153 -14.91 11.87 -19.44
CA LEU A 153 -15.47 11.32 -20.67
C LEU A 153 -16.87 10.72 -20.45
N TYR A 154 -17.10 10.03 -19.33
CA TYR A 154 -18.43 9.53 -18.98
C TYR A 154 -19.42 10.65 -18.65
N ALA A 155 -18.99 11.70 -17.96
CA ALA A 155 -19.81 12.89 -17.72
C ALA A 155 -20.18 13.58 -19.04
N ALA A 156 -19.21 13.75 -19.95
CA ALA A 156 -19.44 14.29 -21.28
C ALA A 156 -20.37 13.39 -22.12
N SER A 157 -20.22 12.07 -22.02
CA SER A 157 -21.10 11.07 -22.64
C SER A 157 -22.54 11.25 -22.15
N LEU A 158 -22.76 11.30 -20.84
CA LEU A 158 -24.08 11.48 -20.25
C LEU A 158 -24.71 12.82 -20.69
N ALA A 159 -23.92 13.89 -20.70
CA ALA A 159 -24.35 15.21 -21.11
C ALA A 159 -24.66 15.29 -22.63
N ALA A 160 -23.94 14.55 -23.48
CA ALA A 160 -24.24 14.44 -24.90
C ALA A 160 -25.56 13.69 -25.15
N ARG A 161 -25.78 12.58 -24.44
CA ARG A 161 -27.02 11.80 -24.49
C ARG A 161 -28.23 12.59 -24.01
N ALA A 162 -28.08 13.36 -22.93
CA ALA A 162 -29.12 14.24 -22.42
C ALA A 162 -29.56 15.30 -23.46
N ARG A 163 -28.64 15.74 -24.34
CA ARG A 163 -28.92 16.67 -25.44
C ARG A 163 -29.36 15.99 -26.75
N GLY A 164 -29.70 14.70 -26.71
CA GLY A 164 -30.12 13.93 -27.89
C GLY A 164 -28.99 13.51 -28.84
N ARG A 165 -27.72 13.79 -28.51
CA ARG A 165 -26.55 13.46 -29.35
C ARG A 165 -26.04 12.04 -29.06
N GLU A 166 -26.87 11.04 -29.35
CA GLU A 166 -26.63 9.63 -28.95
C GLU A 166 -25.31 9.06 -29.48
N TYR A 167 -25.00 9.25 -30.77
CA TYR A 167 -23.77 8.73 -31.36
C TYR A 167 -22.52 9.29 -30.67
N ARG A 168 -22.48 10.62 -30.44
CA ARG A 168 -21.38 11.26 -29.70
C ARG A 168 -21.28 10.72 -28.28
N GLY A 169 -22.41 10.50 -27.61
CA GLY A 169 -22.45 9.87 -26.29
C GLY A 169 -21.84 8.47 -26.27
N ARG A 170 -22.11 7.64 -27.29
CA ARG A 170 -21.51 6.30 -27.41
C ARG A 170 -20.01 6.37 -27.62
N VAL A 171 -19.54 7.21 -28.55
CA VAL A 171 -18.11 7.41 -28.81
C VAL A 171 -17.37 7.85 -27.55
N LEU A 172 -17.92 8.83 -26.82
CA LEU A 172 -17.35 9.29 -25.54
C LEU A 172 -17.38 8.20 -24.46
N GLY A 173 -18.44 7.40 -24.41
CA GLY A 173 -18.54 6.25 -23.50
C GLY A 173 -17.45 5.21 -23.74
N PHE A 174 -17.25 4.78 -24.99
CA PHE A 174 -16.19 3.83 -25.34
C PHE A 174 -14.79 4.42 -25.15
N ALA A 175 -14.59 5.71 -25.42
CA ALA A 175 -13.34 6.39 -25.09
C ALA A 175 -13.10 6.38 -23.57
N GLY A 176 -14.13 6.69 -22.77
CA GLY A 176 -14.08 6.61 -21.31
C GLY A 176 -13.76 5.20 -20.81
N LEU A 177 -14.40 4.18 -21.37
CA LEU A 177 -14.12 2.77 -21.05
C LEU A 177 -12.67 2.38 -21.35
N THR A 178 -12.15 2.82 -22.50
CA THR A 178 -10.76 2.56 -22.90
C THR A 178 -9.77 3.19 -21.93
N VAL A 179 -9.99 4.46 -21.57
CA VAL A 179 -9.12 5.17 -20.61
C VAL A 179 -9.23 4.56 -19.21
N ALA A 180 -10.44 4.19 -18.77
CA ALA A 180 -10.62 3.47 -17.50
C ALA A 180 -9.89 2.13 -17.50
N GLY A 181 -9.93 1.38 -18.60
CA GLY A 181 -9.17 0.13 -18.76
C GLY A 181 -7.66 0.32 -18.65
N ALA A 182 -7.12 1.37 -19.28
CA ALA A 182 -5.71 1.74 -19.12
C ALA A 182 -5.39 2.14 -17.67
N GLY A 183 -6.27 2.91 -17.02
CA GLY A 183 -6.16 3.24 -15.60
C GLY A 183 -6.18 1.99 -14.72
N ALA A 184 -7.03 1.01 -15.01
CA ALA A 184 -7.11 -0.27 -14.29
C ALA A 184 -5.82 -1.09 -14.45
N MET A 185 -5.18 -1.06 -15.62
CA MET A 185 -3.87 -1.69 -15.81
C MET A 185 -2.78 -1.07 -14.91
N VAL A 186 -2.76 0.27 -14.80
CA VAL A 186 -1.85 0.96 -13.85
C VAL A 186 -2.22 0.63 -12.40
N GLY A 187 -3.51 0.53 -12.08
CA GLY A 187 -4.00 0.13 -10.76
C GLY A 187 -3.59 -1.29 -10.38
N GLY A 188 -3.69 -2.24 -11.32
CA GLY A 188 -3.19 -3.61 -11.13
C GLY A 188 -1.68 -3.65 -10.93
N HIS A 189 -0.93 -2.79 -11.62
CA HIS A 189 0.51 -2.66 -11.39
C HIS A 189 0.82 -2.15 -9.97
N LEU A 190 0.10 -1.15 -9.47
CA LEU A 190 0.21 -0.70 -8.07
C LEU A 190 -0.07 -1.85 -7.09
N ALA A 191 -1.22 -2.52 -7.26
CA ALA A 191 -1.69 -3.53 -6.33
C ALA A 191 -0.82 -4.79 -6.29
N TYR A 192 -0.48 -5.34 -7.45
CA TYR A 192 0.19 -6.65 -7.53
C TYR A 192 1.70 -6.56 -7.66
N ARG A 193 2.22 -5.56 -8.38
CA ARG A 193 3.67 -5.47 -8.66
C ARG A 193 4.40 -4.56 -7.68
N GLN A 194 3.79 -3.45 -7.29
CA GLN A 194 4.31 -2.58 -6.22
C GLN A 194 3.75 -2.94 -4.84
N ALA A 195 2.89 -3.96 -4.78
CA ALA A 195 2.29 -4.50 -3.59
C ALA A 195 1.60 -3.42 -2.73
N VAL A 196 0.88 -2.48 -3.34
CA VAL A 196 0.10 -1.47 -2.62
C VAL A 196 -1.21 -2.09 -2.13
N GLY A 197 -1.41 -2.13 -0.82
CA GLY A 197 -2.64 -2.64 -0.19
C GLY A 197 -2.53 -4.01 0.50
N PRO A 198 -1.82 -5.03 -0.04
CA PRO A 198 -1.64 -6.31 0.63
C PRO A 198 -1.00 -6.20 2.01
N ASN A 199 -1.45 -7.06 2.93
CA ASN A 199 -0.86 -7.24 4.26
C ASN A 199 0.64 -7.58 4.15
N LYS A 200 1.49 -6.70 4.67
CA LYS A 200 2.95 -6.87 4.68
C LYS A 200 3.44 -7.85 5.72
N ALA A 201 2.62 -8.19 6.69
CA ALA A 201 2.95 -9.13 7.74
C ALA A 201 2.51 -10.57 7.42
N GLU A 202 1.74 -10.78 6.34
CA GLU A 202 1.27 -12.12 5.93
C GLU A 202 2.39 -13.17 5.80
N PRO A 203 3.54 -12.85 5.18
CA PRO A 203 4.59 -13.85 4.99
C PRO A 203 5.15 -14.42 6.31
N VAL A 204 4.98 -13.74 7.44
CA VAL A 204 5.50 -14.20 8.75
C VAL A 204 4.98 -15.59 9.10
N GLN A 205 3.73 -15.92 8.76
CA GLN A 205 3.16 -17.24 9.03
C GLN A 205 3.88 -18.39 8.30
N HIS A 206 4.56 -18.08 7.20
CA HIS A 206 5.27 -19.05 6.36
C HIS A 206 6.79 -19.02 6.56
N LEU A 207 7.31 -18.03 7.29
CA LEU A 207 8.75 -17.88 7.55
C LEU A 207 9.16 -18.36 8.95
N VAL A 208 8.19 -18.63 9.84
CA VAL A 208 8.42 -19.09 11.20
C VAL A 208 8.08 -20.57 11.30
N GLY A 209 9.06 -21.39 11.65
CA GLY A 209 8.84 -22.82 11.90
C GLY A 209 8.01 -23.06 13.17
N LYS A 210 7.45 -24.26 13.31
CA LYS A 210 6.67 -24.64 14.50
C LYS A 210 7.52 -24.68 15.78
N GLY A 211 6.86 -24.51 16.92
CA GLY A 211 7.47 -24.69 18.24
C GLY A 211 8.07 -23.41 18.83
N TRP A 212 8.85 -23.59 19.89
CA TRP A 212 9.49 -22.51 20.64
C TRP A 212 10.89 -22.25 20.11
N HIS A 213 11.20 -20.98 19.84
CA HIS A 213 12.48 -20.55 19.29
C HIS A 213 13.15 -19.53 20.21
N PRO A 214 14.43 -19.71 20.59
CA PRO A 214 15.16 -18.69 21.33
C PRO A 214 15.46 -17.49 20.43
N VAL A 215 15.25 -16.28 20.93
CA VAL A 215 15.49 -15.02 20.18
C VAL A 215 16.56 -14.12 20.81
N GLY A 216 16.99 -14.43 22.02
CA GLY A 216 18.05 -13.69 22.72
C GLY A 216 17.99 -13.88 24.23
N LYS A 217 18.99 -13.37 24.95
CA LYS A 217 18.95 -13.35 26.42
C LYS A 217 17.87 -12.39 26.90
N ALA A 218 17.10 -12.79 27.91
CA ALA A 218 15.98 -11.99 28.41
C ALA A 218 16.42 -10.62 28.96
N ASP A 219 17.63 -10.52 29.51
CA ASP A 219 18.22 -9.29 30.05
C ASP A 219 18.68 -8.29 28.97
N SER A 220 18.83 -8.74 27.72
CA SER A 220 19.21 -7.90 26.58
C SER A 220 18.05 -7.06 26.07
N PHE A 221 16.83 -7.33 26.56
CA PHE A 221 15.63 -6.55 26.28
C PHE A 221 15.28 -5.73 27.53
N PRO A 222 15.41 -4.39 27.49
CA PRO A 222 15.07 -3.55 28.64
C PRO A 222 13.57 -3.51 28.93
N VAL A 223 13.21 -3.37 30.21
CA VAL A 223 11.82 -3.18 30.64
C VAL A 223 11.33 -1.78 30.24
N GLY A 224 10.10 -1.69 29.72
CA GLY A 224 9.47 -0.44 29.31
C GLY A 224 9.99 0.12 27.99
N GLN A 225 10.84 -0.60 27.27
CA GLN A 225 11.41 -0.16 26.00
C GLN A 225 11.12 -1.16 24.88
N ALA A 226 10.58 -0.66 23.76
CA ALA A 226 10.46 -1.42 22.54
C ALA A 226 11.85 -1.76 21.99
N SER A 227 12.11 -3.04 21.76
CA SER A 227 13.38 -3.56 21.28
C SER A 227 13.16 -4.37 20.01
N ASN A 228 14.15 -4.39 19.13
CA ASN A 228 14.15 -5.27 17.96
C ASN A 228 14.85 -6.60 18.31
N ALA A 229 14.29 -7.71 17.83
CA ALA A 229 14.94 -9.01 17.78
C ALA A 229 14.75 -9.62 16.38
N THR A 230 15.46 -10.73 16.10
CA THR A 230 15.35 -11.43 14.82
C THR A 230 15.18 -12.93 15.06
N LEU A 231 14.24 -13.54 14.33
CA LEU A 231 14.04 -14.97 14.22
C LEU A 231 14.16 -15.36 12.74
N GLY A 232 15.33 -15.86 12.33
CA GLY A 232 15.61 -16.09 10.91
C GLY A 232 15.55 -14.79 10.10
N GLU A 233 14.63 -14.70 9.14
CA GLU A 233 14.38 -13.48 8.36
C GLU A 233 13.29 -12.56 8.96
N VAL A 234 12.63 -13.02 10.03
CA VAL A 234 11.52 -12.31 10.66
C VAL A 234 12.05 -11.38 11.75
N ALA A 235 11.86 -10.08 11.55
CA ALA A 235 12.10 -9.08 12.58
C ALA A 235 10.94 -9.07 13.58
N LEU A 236 11.27 -8.97 14.87
CA LEU A 236 10.33 -8.98 15.99
C LEU A 236 10.43 -7.69 16.79
N LEU A 237 9.28 -7.14 17.17
CA LEU A 237 9.15 -6.18 18.25
C LEU A 237 9.08 -6.98 19.55
N VAL A 238 9.98 -6.72 20.49
CA VAL A 238 9.94 -7.23 21.86
C VAL A 238 9.69 -6.07 22.81
N TYR A 239 8.66 -6.17 23.63
CA TYR A 239 8.35 -5.19 24.66
C TYR A 239 8.14 -5.88 26.00
N ARG A 240 9.02 -5.59 26.97
CA ARG A 240 8.87 -6.10 28.34
C ARG A 240 8.08 -5.10 29.16
N GLU A 241 6.90 -5.48 29.61
CA GLU A 241 6.06 -4.65 30.46
C GLU A 241 6.66 -4.54 31.86
N PRO A 242 6.42 -3.42 32.58
CA PRO A 242 6.78 -3.29 33.99
C PRO A 242 6.13 -4.35 34.90
N SER A 243 5.00 -4.94 34.47
CA SER A 243 4.33 -6.07 35.14
C SER A 243 5.16 -7.36 35.14
N GLY A 244 6.18 -7.45 34.27
CA GLY A 244 7.00 -8.64 34.06
C GLY A 244 6.61 -9.46 32.83
N GLU A 245 5.45 -9.19 32.21
CA GLU A 245 5.05 -9.86 30.97
C GLU A 245 5.86 -9.37 29.77
N THR A 246 6.14 -10.27 28.82
CA THR A 246 6.86 -9.92 27.57
C THR A 246 5.91 -10.05 26.38
N ARG A 247 5.73 -8.97 25.65
CA ARG A 247 4.91 -8.90 24.43
C ARG A 247 5.80 -8.98 23.22
N VAL A 248 5.42 -9.80 22.26
CA VAL A 248 6.19 -9.99 21.03
C VAL A 248 5.26 -9.96 19.82
N LEU A 249 5.52 -9.03 18.91
CA LEU A 249 4.82 -8.92 17.62
C LEU A 249 5.83 -9.03 16.47
N ALA A 250 5.36 -9.35 15.27
CA ALA A 250 6.15 -9.07 14.07
C ALA A 250 6.46 -7.56 13.96
N ASP A 251 7.72 -7.22 13.73
CA ASP A 251 8.21 -5.83 13.77
C ASP A 251 7.78 -5.02 12.55
N ARG A 252 7.63 -5.67 11.39
CA ARG A 252 7.23 -5.02 10.15
C ARG A 252 5.71 -4.83 10.14
N CYS A 253 5.27 -3.59 10.26
CA CYS A 253 3.87 -3.19 10.25
C CYS A 253 3.12 -3.74 9.02
N SER A 254 1.95 -4.34 9.22
CA SER A 254 1.08 -4.95 8.20
C SER A 254 0.67 -3.98 7.09
N HIS A 255 0.68 -2.67 7.36
CA HIS A 255 0.36 -1.65 6.36
C HIS A 255 1.45 -1.54 5.28
N GLN A 256 2.66 -1.11 5.67
CA GLN A 256 3.73 -0.79 4.72
C GLN A 256 5.13 -1.22 5.17
N SER A 257 5.23 -2.12 6.15
CA SER A 257 6.50 -2.67 6.69
C SER A 257 7.29 -1.73 7.59
N GLY A 258 6.65 -0.69 8.14
CA GLY A 258 7.31 0.22 9.08
C GLY A 258 7.78 -0.49 10.36
N PRO A 259 8.92 -0.07 10.95
CA PRO A 259 9.53 -0.74 12.10
C PRO A 259 8.81 -0.38 13.40
N LEU A 260 8.01 -1.30 13.94
CA LEU A 260 7.23 -1.07 15.16
C LEU A 260 8.10 -0.90 16.41
N SER A 261 9.26 -1.52 16.45
CA SER A 261 10.29 -1.36 17.48
C SER A 261 10.86 0.04 17.60
N GLN A 262 10.71 0.86 16.55
CA GLN A 262 11.05 2.30 16.57
C GLN A 262 9.83 3.18 16.84
N GLY A 263 8.67 2.57 17.10
CA GLY A 263 7.43 3.25 17.42
C GLY A 263 7.31 3.63 18.88
N THR A 264 6.18 4.26 19.21
CA THR A 264 5.85 4.64 20.59
C THR A 264 4.92 3.60 21.20
N VAL A 265 5.25 3.12 22.40
CA VAL A 265 4.38 2.26 23.19
C VAL A 265 3.63 3.09 24.23
N ALA A 266 2.31 3.02 24.22
CA ALA A 266 1.42 3.66 25.19
C ALA A 266 0.11 2.88 25.29
N ASP A 267 -0.51 2.86 26.47
CA ASP A 267 -1.83 2.26 26.71
C ASP A 267 -1.98 0.81 26.18
N GLY A 268 -0.94 -0.02 26.36
CA GLY A 268 -0.91 -1.40 25.90
C GLY A 268 -0.83 -1.57 24.37
N CYS A 269 -0.53 -0.50 23.64
CA CYS A 269 -0.44 -0.48 22.19
C CYS A 269 0.91 0.07 21.70
N VAL A 270 1.32 -0.33 20.49
CA VAL A 270 2.45 0.25 19.76
C VAL A 270 1.93 1.03 18.55
N THR A 271 2.39 2.26 18.37
CA THR A 271 2.08 3.11 17.23
C THR A 271 3.27 3.18 16.27
N CYS A 272 3.06 2.73 15.04
CA CYS A 272 4.05 2.71 13.98
C CYS A 272 4.54 4.13 13.65
N PRO A 273 5.87 4.36 13.57
CA PRO A 273 6.42 5.71 13.38
C PRO A 273 6.24 6.25 11.95
N TRP A 274 5.81 5.43 10.98
CA TRP A 274 5.64 5.87 9.60
C TRP A 274 4.32 6.60 9.37
N HIS A 275 3.20 5.89 9.56
CA HIS A 275 1.86 6.40 9.21
C HIS A 275 0.88 6.30 10.39
N GLY A 276 1.36 5.95 11.59
CA GLY A 276 0.54 5.96 12.81
C GLY A 276 -0.37 4.75 13.02
N SER A 277 -0.22 3.66 12.26
CA SER A 277 -0.96 2.41 12.55
C SER A 277 -0.66 1.92 13.95
N THR A 278 -1.71 1.66 14.72
CA THR A 278 -1.60 1.33 16.14
C THR A 278 -2.11 -0.08 16.39
N PHE A 279 -1.30 -0.89 17.06
CA PHE A 279 -1.57 -2.29 17.33
C PHE A 279 -1.52 -2.57 18.82
N ARG A 280 -2.49 -3.33 19.32
CA ARG A 280 -2.51 -3.78 20.70
C ARG A 280 -1.44 -4.85 20.90
N LEU A 281 -0.63 -4.73 21.95
CA LEU A 281 0.53 -5.60 22.16
C LEU A 281 0.17 -7.03 22.58
N VAL A 282 -1.01 -7.23 23.17
CA VAL A 282 -1.42 -8.53 23.73
C VAL A 282 -1.87 -9.54 22.66
N ASP A 283 -2.36 -9.06 21.51
CA ASP A 283 -2.97 -9.88 20.46
C ASP A 283 -2.67 -9.39 19.02
N GLY A 284 -1.95 -8.27 18.88
CA GLY A 284 -1.63 -7.66 17.59
C GLY A 284 -2.79 -6.94 16.91
N TRP A 285 -3.96 -6.79 17.56
CA TRP A 285 -5.14 -6.19 16.94
C TRP A 285 -4.89 -4.73 16.55
N ASN A 286 -5.21 -4.37 15.30
CA ASN A 286 -5.09 -3.02 14.76
C ASN A 286 -6.23 -2.11 15.29
N VAL A 287 -5.96 -1.41 16.40
CA VAL A 287 -6.90 -0.47 17.02
C VAL A 287 -6.97 0.87 16.27
N GLY A 288 -5.95 1.21 15.47
CA GLY A 288 -5.89 2.42 14.65
C GLY A 288 -5.28 2.18 13.28
N GLY A 289 -5.85 2.80 12.24
CA GLY A 289 -5.38 2.69 10.86
C GLY A 289 -4.09 3.47 10.60
N PRO A 290 -3.53 3.45 9.38
CA PRO A 290 -4.11 2.91 8.13
C PRO A 290 -4.10 1.37 7.96
N ALA A 291 -3.39 0.61 8.79
CA ALA A 291 -3.40 -0.85 8.71
C ALA A 291 -4.82 -1.44 8.85
N THR A 292 -5.19 -2.32 7.93
CA THR A 292 -6.47 -3.03 7.94
C THR A 292 -6.37 -4.45 8.50
N ALA A 293 -5.17 -5.03 8.52
CA ALA A 293 -4.88 -6.34 9.09
C ALA A 293 -4.16 -6.24 10.44
N PRO A 294 -4.40 -7.19 11.37
CA PRO A 294 -3.66 -7.27 12.63
C PRO A 294 -2.19 -7.63 12.40
N GLN A 295 -1.36 -7.41 13.43
CA GLN A 295 0.01 -7.91 13.46
C GLN A 295 0.06 -9.35 13.97
N PRO A 296 0.89 -10.22 13.37
CA PRO A 296 1.24 -11.51 13.94
C PRO A 296 1.75 -11.34 15.38
N CYS A 297 1.10 -12.01 16.32
CA CYS A 297 1.42 -11.98 17.74
C CYS A 297 2.05 -13.31 18.16
N PHE A 298 3.18 -13.22 18.85
CA PHE A 298 3.91 -14.38 19.33
C PHE A 298 3.63 -14.58 20.81
N GLU A 299 3.45 -15.83 21.20
CA GLU A 299 3.61 -16.19 22.59
C GLU A 299 5.08 -16.06 22.98
N SER A 300 5.33 -15.75 24.25
CA SER A 300 6.67 -15.59 24.78
C SER A 300 6.84 -16.29 26.12
N ARG A 301 8.05 -16.74 26.42
CA ARG A 301 8.45 -17.24 27.74
C ARG A 301 9.93 -17.02 27.97
N VAL A 302 10.35 -16.99 29.23
CA VAL A 302 11.78 -17.05 29.58
C VAL A 302 12.12 -18.45 30.05
N ARG A 303 13.07 -19.11 29.39
CA ARG A 303 13.58 -20.42 29.76
C ARG A 303 15.10 -20.35 29.83
N GLU A 304 15.67 -20.77 30.96
CA GLU A 304 17.13 -20.82 31.16
C GLU A 304 17.84 -19.47 30.85
N GLY A 305 17.14 -18.36 31.14
CA GLY A 305 17.65 -16.99 30.90
C GLY A 305 17.47 -16.46 29.47
N PHE A 306 16.94 -17.27 28.54
CA PHE A 306 16.64 -16.87 27.17
C PHE A 306 15.16 -16.56 26.99
N LEU A 307 14.87 -15.51 26.23
CA LEU A 307 13.53 -15.27 25.69
C LEU A 307 13.31 -16.26 24.55
N GLU A 308 12.29 -17.09 24.69
CA GLU A 308 11.77 -17.96 23.64
C GLU A 308 10.42 -17.43 23.16
N VAL A 309 10.15 -17.60 21.86
CA VAL A 309 8.89 -17.18 21.23
C VAL A 309 8.29 -18.32 20.42
N ARG A 310 6.96 -18.30 20.27
CA ARG A 310 6.22 -19.24 19.43
C ARG A 310 5.10 -18.49 18.71
N LEU A 311 4.98 -18.69 17.40
CA LEU A 311 3.81 -18.26 16.65
C LEU A 311 2.75 -19.37 16.73
N PRO A 312 1.56 -19.15 17.34
CA PRO A 312 0.57 -20.21 17.57
C PRO A 312 0.10 -20.91 16.28
N ASP A 313 -0.09 -20.14 15.21
CA ASP A 313 -0.62 -20.59 13.92
C ASP A 313 0.46 -20.69 12.83
N ALA A 314 1.72 -20.99 13.20
CA ALA A 314 2.78 -21.23 12.23
C ALA A 314 2.37 -22.33 11.23
N ALA A 315 2.57 -22.08 9.93
CA ALA A 315 2.27 -23.05 8.88
C ALA A 315 3.01 -24.38 9.14
N PRO A 316 2.44 -25.53 8.75
CA PRO A 316 3.22 -26.77 8.70
C PRO A 316 4.45 -26.59 7.83
N ASP A 317 5.58 -27.16 8.25
CA ASP A 317 6.74 -27.31 7.39
C ASP A 317 6.27 -28.04 6.12
N GLU A 318 6.48 -27.45 4.94
CA GLU A 318 6.21 -28.13 3.67
C GLU A 318 7.31 -29.20 3.50
N ASP A 319 6.94 -30.47 3.75
CA ASP A 319 7.80 -31.66 3.53
C ASP A 319 8.21 -31.84 2.05
#